data_AF-A0A9J6DFU0-F1
#
_entry.id   AF-A0A9J6DFU0-F1
#
_cell.length_a   1.000
_cell.length_b   1.000
_cell.length_c   1.000
_cell.angle_alpha   90.00
_cell.angle_beta   90.00
_cell.angle_gamma   90.00
#
_symmetry.space_group_name_H-M   'P 1'
#
loop_
_entity.id
_entity.type
_entity.pdbx_description
1 polymer ?
#
loop_
_entity_poly.entity_id
_entity_poly.type
_entity_poly.pdbx_seq_one_letter_code
_entity_poly.pdbx_strand_id
1 'polypeptide(L)'
;MLQDLVKLLDFNPFGAHTDSLLFDWEELEKYKTEQAPGLPIFRYMKENRGVQPSPYRHYALPRDVVDLCAGEDAQKLIDLMRLKRGEDSTDEDDCNQDTS
;
A
#
# COMPACT_ATOMS: atom_id res chain seq x y z
N MET A 1 1.27 -1.67 30.42
CA MET A 1 2.64 -1.45 30.91
C MET A 1 3.58 -2.47 30.28
N LEU A 2 4.23 -2.08 29.19
CA LEU A 2 5.39 -2.74 28.54
C LEU A 2 5.85 -1.88 27.34
N GLN A 3 5.83 -0.56 27.48
CA GLN A 3 6.13 0.37 26.38
C GLN A 3 7.63 0.67 26.24
N ASP A 4 8.46 0.23 27.21
CA ASP A 4 9.91 0.47 27.23
C ASP A 4 10.72 -0.78 26.83
N LEU A 5 10.17 -1.62 25.96
CA LEU A 5 10.84 -2.85 25.49
C LEU A 5 11.23 -2.72 24.00
N VAL A 6 12.53 -2.70 23.73
CA VAL A 6 13.07 -2.84 22.37
C VAL A 6 13.13 -4.32 22.00
N LYS A 7 12.48 -4.70 20.90
CA LYS A 7 12.53 -6.06 20.36
C LYS A 7 13.36 -6.06 19.08
N LEU A 8 14.35 -6.95 19.02
CA LEU A 8 15.02 -7.26 17.77
C LEU A 8 14.05 -7.98 16.84
N LEU A 9 13.89 -7.47 15.62
CA LEU A 9 13.04 -8.08 14.60
C LEU A 9 13.86 -8.87 13.58
N ASP A 10 15.01 -8.31 13.14
CA ASP A 10 15.85 -8.86 12.09
C ASP A 10 17.26 -8.26 12.11
N PHE A 11 18.21 -8.85 11.38
CA PHE A 11 19.54 -8.30 11.09
C PHE A 11 19.81 -8.32 9.59
N ASN A 12 20.31 -7.21 9.06
CA ASN A 12 20.62 -7.06 7.64
C ASN A 12 22.12 -6.79 7.41
N PRO A 13 22.68 -7.22 6.27
CA PRO A 13 24.05 -6.86 5.90
C PRO A 13 24.18 -5.35 5.69
N PHE A 14 25.34 -4.79 6.03
CA PHE A 14 25.65 -3.40 5.76
C PHE A 14 26.11 -3.23 4.31
N GLY A 15 25.25 -2.67 3.46
CA GLY A 15 25.53 -2.34 2.06
C GLY A 15 24.27 -2.27 1.21
N ALA A 16 24.43 -1.88 -0.06
CA ALA A 16 23.35 -1.61 -1.01
C ALA A 16 22.31 -2.73 -1.23
N HIS A 17 22.56 -3.94 -0.72
CA HIS A 17 21.58 -5.02 -0.70
C HIS A 17 20.45 -4.83 0.32
N THR A 18 20.64 -3.92 1.28
CA THR A 18 19.64 -3.54 2.28
C THR A 18 19.06 -2.17 1.91
N ASP A 19 17.76 -1.97 2.06
CA ASP A 19 17.15 -0.65 1.83
C ASP A 19 17.63 0.36 2.90
N SER A 20 18.15 1.51 2.46
CA SER A 20 18.67 2.58 3.33
C SER A 20 17.57 3.49 3.90
N LEU A 21 16.31 3.29 3.48
CA LEU A 21 15.13 4.01 3.98
C LEU A 21 15.23 5.53 3.80
N LEU A 22 15.48 6.27 4.89
CA LEU A 22 15.58 7.73 4.89
C LEU A 22 17.01 8.24 4.68
N PHE A 23 17.92 7.35 4.31
CA PHE A 23 19.32 7.66 4.02
C PHE A 23 19.69 7.25 2.60
N ASP A 24 20.77 7.80 2.09
CA ASP A 24 21.44 7.32 0.88
C ASP A 24 22.63 6.43 1.24
N TRP A 25 22.89 5.36 0.47
CA TRP A 25 24.03 4.49 0.75
C TRP A 25 25.38 5.22 0.68
N GLU A 26 25.52 6.16 -0.26
CA GLU A 26 26.75 6.94 -0.38
C GLU A 26 27.06 7.78 0.87
N GLU A 27 26.04 8.32 1.56
CA GLU A 27 26.27 9.09 2.79
C GLU A 27 26.59 8.16 3.97
N LEU A 28 25.97 6.98 4.04
CA LEU A 28 26.25 5.99 5.08
C LEU A 28 27.68 5.45 4.97
N GLU A 29 28.17 5.19 3.75
CA GLU A 29 29.54 4.70 3.51
C GLU A 29 30.60 5.76 3.83
N LYS A 30 30.28 7.04 3.61
CA LYS A 30 31.18 8.18 3.91
C LYS A 30 31.11 8.59 5.39
N TYR A 31 30.15 8.08 6.16
CA TYR A 31 29.93 8.45 7.54
C TYR A 31 31.04 7.90 8.46
N LYS A 32 31.80 8.81 9.08
CA LYS A 32 32.86 8.45 10.03
C LYS A 32 32.37 8.63 11.46
N THR A 33 32.07 7.51 12.13
CA THR A 33 31.58 7.49 13.52
C THR A 33 32.52 8.20 14.50
N GLU A 34 33.83 8.14 14.25
CA GLU A 34 34.87 8.77 15.09
C GLU A 34 34.84 10.31 15.06
N GLN A 35 34.23 10.89 14.03
CA GLN A 35 34.22 12.34 13.79
C GLN A 35 32.86 12.98 14.12
N ALA A 36 31.86 12.16 14.48
CA ALA A 36 30.52 12.61 14.77
C ALA A 36 30.35 13.02 16.25
N PRO A 37 29.54 14.05 16.54
CA PRO A 37 29.32 14.56 17.90
C PRO A 37 28.43 13.62 18.73
N GLY A 38 28.99 12.48 19.17
CA GLY A 38 28.50 11.61 20.24
C GLY A 38 27.17 10.87 20.05
N LEU A 39 26.27 11.36 19.19
CA LEU A 39 24.95 10.81 18.95
C LEU A 39 24.75 10.45 17.48
N PRO A 40 24.01 9.37 17.18
CA PRO A 40 23.68 8.99 15.82
C PRO A 40 22.71 10.00 15.19
N ILE A 41 22.73 10.07 13.86
CA ILE A 41 21.76 10.87 13.10
C ILE A 41 20.41 10.13 13.12
N PHE A 42 19.37 10.81 13.61
CA PHE A 42 18.01 10.29 13.63
C PHE A 42 17.14 11.02 12.61
N ARG A 43 16.56 10.28 11.66
CA ARG A 43 15.63 10.79 10.63
C ARG A 43 14.25 10.19 10.82
N TYR A 44 13.22 11.01 10.60
CA TYR A 44 11.82 10.60 10.68
C TYR A 44 11.00 11.33 9.61
N MET A 45 9.86 10.74 9.23
CA MET A 45 8.92 11.34 8.30
C MET A 45 8.15 12.47 8.99
N LYS A 46 8.27 13.70 8.47
CA LYS A 46 7.58 14.89 9.02
C LYS A 46 6.09 14.91 8.71
N GLU A 47 5.70 14.35 7.59
CA GLU A 47 4.31 14.27 7.16
C GLU A 47 3.73 12.92 7.56
N ASN A 48 2.46 12.91 7.96
CA ASN A 48 1.70 11.68 8.22
C ASN A 48 1.25 11.04 6.90
N ARG A 49 2.18 10.79 5.97
CA ARG A 49 1.97 9.82 4.91
C ARG A 49 2.37 8.47 5.48
N GLY A 50 1.39 7.57 5.60
CA GLY A 50 1.62 6.26 6.19
C GLY A 50 2.82 5.56 5.54
N VAL A 51 3.63 4.88 6.36
CA VAL A 51 4.66 3.95 5.87
C VAL A 51 3.92 2.91 5.05
N GLN A 52 3.97 2.99 3.73
CA GLN A 52 3.29 2.01 2.91
C GLN A 52 4.14 0.73 2.94
N PRO A 53 3.63 -0.37 3.52
CA PRO A 53 4.43 -1.58 3.74
C PRO A 53 4.84 -2.33 2.46
N SER A 54 4.53 -1.81 1.27
CA SER A 54 5.09 -2.27 0.00
C SER A 54 4.68 -1.30 -1.11
N PRO A 55 5.62 -0.81 -1.95
CA PRO A 55 5.32 -0.07 -3.17
C PRO A 55 4.39 -0.83 -4.12
N TYR A 56 4.36 -2.16 -3.99
CA TYR A 56 3.65 -3.07 -4.88
C TYR A 56 2.30 -3.55 -4.35
N ARG A 57 1.86 -3.14 -3.15
CA ARG A 57 0.59 -3.62 -2.60
C ARG A 57 -0.63 -3.24 -3.45
N HIS A 58 -0.53 -2.15 -4.22
CA HIS A 58 -1.56 -1.77 -5.20
C HIS A 58 -1.65 -2.73 -6.40
N TYR A 59 -0.64 -3.55 -6.70
CA TYR A 59 -0.74 -4.58 -7.75
C TYR A 59 -1.47 -5.84 -7.28
N ALA A 60 -1.70 -6.00 -5.97
CA ALA A 60 -2.50 -7.10 -5.46
C ALA A 60 -4.02 -6.84 -5.60
N LEU A 61 -4.41 -5.65 -6.04
CA LEU A 61 -5.80 -5.25 -6.25
C LEU A 61 -5.96 -4.70 -7.67
N PRO A 62 -7.08 -4.97 -8.36
CA PRO A 62 -7.38 -4.31 -9.63
C PRO A 62 -7.34 -2.79 -9.47
N ARG A 63 -6.79 -2.09 -10.48
CA ARG A 63 -6.64 -0.63 -10.46
C ARG A 63 -7.96 0.08 -10.17
N ASP A 64 -9.06 -0.45 -10.69
CA ASP A 64 -10.40 0.10 -10.46
C ASP A 64 -10.82 0.06 -8.99
N VAL A 65 -10.44 -0.98 -8.23
CA VAL A 65 -10.73 -1.07 -6.79
C VAL A 65 -9.97 0.00 -6.01
N VAL A 66 -8.72 0.26 -6.39
CA VAL A 66 -7.88 1.28 -5.76
C VAL A 66 -8.44 2.68 -6.03
N ASP A 67 -8.77 2.99 -7.28
CA ASP A 67 -9.31 4.30 -7.69
C ASP A 67 -10.69 4.57 -7.04
N LEU A 68 -11.51 3.53 -6.88
CA LEU A 68 -12.79 3.60 -6.15
C LEU A 68 -12.59 3.93 -4.67
N CYS A 69 -11.65 3.27 -3.99
CA CYS A 69 -11.37 3.52 -2.57
C CYS A 69 -10.75 4.91 -2.31
N ALA A 70 -10.01 5.44 -3.28
CA ALA A 70 -9.43 6.79 -3.21
C ALA A 70 -10.45 7.90 -3.54
N GLY A 71 -11.61 7.55 -4.11
CA GLY A 71 -12.65 8.51 -4.50
C GLY A 71 -12.27 9.35 -5.72
N GLU A 72 -11.31 8.89 -6.52
CA GLU A 72 -10.76 9.64 -7.65
C GLU A 72 -11.63 9.54 -8.91
N ASP A 73 -12.46 8.49 -9.04
CA ASP A 73 -13.28 8.26 -10.24
C ASP A 73 -14.71 7.80 -9.91
N ALA A 74 -15.66 8.73 -10.01
CA ALA A 74 -17.08 8.48 -9.79
C ALA A 74 -17.74 7.67 -10.93
N GLN A 75 -17.18 7.64 -12.15
CA GLN A 75 -17.74 6.88 -13.27
C GLN A 75 -17.53 5.39 -13.06
N LYS A 76 -16.36 4.97 -12.59
CA LYS A 76 -16.10 3.57 -12.21
C LYS A 76 -17.07 3.05 -11.17
N LEU A 77 -17.52 3.90 -10.24
CA LEU A 77 -18.51 3.53 -9.23
C LEU A 77 -19.89 3.30 -9.85
N ILE A 78 -20.29 4.17 -10.77
CA ILE A 78 -21.56 4.04 -11.51
C ILE A 78 -21.56 2.75 -12.34
N ASP A 79 -20.45 2.44 -13.02
CA ASP A 79 -20.34 1.23 -13.83
C ASP A 79 -20.35 -0.05 -12.98
N LEU A 80 -19.71 -0.03 -11.81
CA LEU A 80 -19.81 -1.12 -10.83
C LEU A 80 -21.26 -1.33 -10.35
N MET A 81 -21.99 -0.25 -10.05
CA MET A 81 -23.41 -0.34 -9.65
C MET A 81 -24.30 -0.89 -10.76
N ARG A 82 -24.02 -0.54 -12.02
CA ARG A 82 -24.74 -1.06 -13.19
C ARG A 82 -24.48 -2.54 -13.42
N LEU A 83 -23.23 -2.97 -13.25
CA LEU A 83 -22.83 -4.37 -13.38
C LEU A 83 -23.56 -5.26 -12.35
N LYS A 84 -23.56 -4.84 -11.08
CA LYS A 84 -24.25 -5.55 -10.00
C LYS A 84 -25.76 -5.66 -10.22
N ARG A 85 -26.39 -4.63 -10.80
CA ARG A 85 -27.81 -4.66 -11.15
C ARG A 85 -28.15 -5.67 -12.26
N GLY A 86 -27.19 -6.02 -13.11
CA GLY A 86 -27.37 -7.04 -14.14
C GLY A 86 -27.35 -8.47 -13.60
N GLU A 87 -26.56 -8.73 -12.55
CA GLU A 87 -26.48 -10.04 -11.90
C GLU A 87 -27.76 -10.40 -11.12
N ASP A 88 -28.47 -9.40 -10.58
CA ASP A 88 -29.78 -9.59 -9.93
C ASP A 88 -30.96 -9.77 -10.93
N SER A 89 -30.71 -9.69 -12.24
CA SER A 89 -31.74 -9.74 -13.29
C SER A 89 -31.75 -11.02 -14.14
N THR A 90 -31.01 -12.05 -13.73
CA THR A 90 -31.22 -13.40 -14.25
C THR A 90 -32.20 -14.15 -13.35
N ASP A 91 -33.49 -13.87 -13.50
CA ASP A 91 -34.57 -14.83 -13.26
C ASP A 91 -35.84 -14.30 -13.95
N GLU A 92 -36.48 -15.20 -14.70
CA GLU A 92 -37.81 -15.10 -15.32
C GLU A 92 -37.94 -14.33 -16.65
N ASP A 93 -37.62 -15.00 -17.76
CA ASP A 93 -38.41 -14.91 -18.99
C ASP A 93 -38.21 -16.19 -19.84
N ASP A 94 -38.93 -17.26 -19.51
CA ASP A 94 -39.17 -18.35 -20.49
C ASP A 94 -40.57 -18.97 -20.40
N CYS A 95 -41.18 -19.06 -21.59
CA CYS A 95 -42.38 -19.78 -22.01
C CYS A 95 -43.77 -19.34 -21.50
N ASN A 96 -44.43 -18.48 -22.28
CA ASN A 96 -45.84 -18.71 -22.63
C ASN A 96 -46.03 -18.58 -24.15
N GLN A 97 -45.97 -19.72 -24.86
CA GLN A 97 -46.51 -19.82 -26.22
C GLN A 97 -48.03 -19.99 -26.11
N ASP A 98 -48.77 -18.92 -26.40
CA ASP A 98 -50.22 -18.96 -26.54
C ASP A 98 -50.62 -19.91 -27.67
N THR A 99 -51.29 -21.01 -27.29
CA THR A 99 -52.13 -21.79 -28.19
C THR A 99 -53.54 -21.22 -28.17
N SER A 100 -54.00 -20.67 -29.29
CA SER A 100 -55.41 -20.70 -29.75
C SER A 100 -55.49 -20.33 -31.22
#